data_AF-A0A3D2QE57-F1
#
_entry.id   AF-A0A3D2QE57-F1
#
_cell.length_a   1.000
_cell.length_b   1.000
_cell.length_c   1.000
_cell.angle_alpha   90.00
_cell.angle_beta   90.00
_cell.angle_gamma   90.00
#
_symmetry.space_group_name_H-M   'P 1'
#
loop_
_entity.id
_entity.type
_entity.pdbx_description
1 polymer ?
#
loop_
_entity_poly.entity_id
_entity_poly.type
_entity_poly.pdbx_seq_one_letter_code
_entity_poly.pdbx_strand_id
1 'polypeptide(L)'
;IWGGGWLAEAGFHDFAGSTAVHMVGGICAAVGAKLLGPRIGKYNEDGSVNAIPGHSLTLACLGVFILWFAWFGFNGCSTVSMTGDETLESASHIFMTT
;
A
#
# COMPACT_ATOMS: atom_id res chain seq x y z
N ILE A 1 7.86 -11.44 8.62
CA ILE A 1 6.44 -11.67 8.31
C ILE A 1 6.32 -12.96 7.49
N TRP A 2 6.76 -13.03 6.24
CA TRP A 2 6.59 -14.26 5.42
C TRP A 2 7.69 -15.33 5.51
N GLY A 3 8.88 -14.99 6.04
CA GLY A 3 10.03 -15.91 6.09
C GLY A 3 10.16 -16.78 7.33
N GLY A 4 9.07 -17.06 8.06
CA GLY A 4 9.11 -17.88 9.28
C GLY A 4 9.79 -17.23 10.50
N GLY A 5 9.79 -15.89 10.59
CA GLY A 5 10.30 -15.18 11.77
C GLY A 5 9.28 -15.06 12.90
N TRP A 6 9.68 -14.48 14.03
CA TRP A 6 8.89 -14.43 15.27
C TRP A 6 7.44 -13.94 15.14
N LEU A 7 7.13 -13.00 14.24
CA LEU A 7 5.76 -12.56 13.99
C LEU A 7 4.90 -13.68 13.38
N ALA A 8 5.47 -14.45 12.44
CA ALA A 8 4.78 -15.60 11.88
C ALA A 8 4.55 -16.68 12.95
N GLU A 9 5.55 -16.93 13.79
CA GLU A 9 5.46 -17.87 14.91
C GLU A 9 4.40 -17.46 15.94
N ALA A 10 4.20 -16.14 16.12
CA ALA A 10 3.15 -15.58 16.96
C ALA A 10 1.75 -15.59 16.30
N GLY A 11 1.60 -16.14 15.08
CA GLY A 11 0.34 -16.21 14.36
C GLY A 11 -0.08 -14.92 13.66
N PHE A 12 0.85 -13.97 13.46
CA PHE A 12 0.56 -12.73 12.73
C PHE A 12 0.29 -13.02 11.26
N HIS A 13 -0.83 -12.52 10.75
CA HIS A 13 -1.26 -12.69 9.38
C HIS A 13 -1.18 -11.37 8.61
N ASP A 14 -0.43 -11.38 7.52
CA ASP A 14 -0.35 -10.31 6.54
C ASP A 14 -0.31 -10.97 5.18
N PHE A 15 -1.42 -10.96 4.43
CA PHE A 15 -1.56 -11.78 3.24
C PHE A 15 -0.70 -11.27 2.08
N ALA A 16 -0.93 -10.02 1.66
CA ALA A 16 -0.27 -9.40 0.51
C ALA A 16 0.67 -8.23 0.89
N GLY A 17 0.81 -7.89 2.18
CA GLY A 17 1.81 -6.91 2.63
C GLY A 17 1.20 -5.60 3.14
N SER A 18 0.01 -5.63 3.73
CA SER A 18 -0.57 -4.49 4.44
C SER A 18 0.40 -3.92 5.48
N THR A 19 1.13 -4.78 6.18
CA THR A 19 2.15 -4.36 7.14
C THR A 19 3.52 -4.29 6.47
N ALA A 20 3.96 -5.38 5.83
CA ALA A 20 5.31 -5.48 5.26
C ALA A 20 5.63 -4.40 4.23
N VAL A 21 4.65 -3.97 3.43
CA VAL A 21 4.81 -2.99 2.35
C VAL A 21 4.17 -1.65 2.75
N HIS A 22 2.87 -1.63 3.03
CA HIS A 22 2.14 -0.37 3.18
C HIS A 22 2.39 0.33 4.52
N MET A 23 2.32 -0.38 5.66
CA MET A 23 2.61 0.21 6.96
C MET A 23 4.08 0.66 7.05
N VAL A 24 5.03 -0.21 6.67
CA VAL A 24 6.45 0.14 6.69
C VAL A 24 6.72 1.37 5.81
N GLY A 25 6.26 1.36 4.55
CA GLY A 25 6.40 2.50 3.65
C GLY A 25 5.76 3.78 4.20
N GLY A 26 4.55 3.67 4.76
CA GLY A 26 3.81 4.78 5.34
C GLY A 26 4.50 5.39 6.58
N ILE A 27 5.00 4.56 7.49
CA ILE A 27 5.73 5.03 8.68
C ILE A 27 7.06 5.67 8.27
N CYS A 28 7.81 5.05 7.34
CA CYS A 28 9.03 5.64 6.80
C CYS A 28 8.76 7.00 6.16
N ALA A 29 7.69 7.12 5.37
CA ALA A 29 7.28 8.39 4.76
C ALA A 29 6.87 9.44 5.81
N ALA A 30 6.13 9.04 6.84
CA ALA A 30 5.70 9.95 7.91
C ALA A 30 6.88 10.48 8.73
N VAL A 31 7.80 9.59 9.14
CA VAL A 31 9.04 9.97 9.85
C VAL A 31 9.91 10.85 8.95
N GLY A 32 10.09 10.47 7.69
CA GLY A 32 10.84 11.25 6.71
C GLY A 32 10.27 12.66 6.52
N ALA A 33 8.94 12.78 6.34
CA ALA A 33 8.26 14.07 6.22
C ALA A 33 8.39 14.92 7.49
N LYS A 34 8.36 14.30 8.68
CA LYS A 34 8.55 15.00 9.95
C LYS A 34 9.97 15.55 10.11
N LEU A 35 10.99 14.79 9.73
CA LEU A 35 12.39 15.19 9.79
C LEU A 35 12.73 16.25 8.75
N LEU A 36 12.21 16.12 7.53
CA LEU A 36 12.43 17.09 6.44
C LEU A 36 11.72 18.42 6.71
N GLY A 37 10.54 18.36 7.34
CA GLY A 37 9.69 19.53 7.58
C GLY A 37 8.72 19.85 6.45
N PRO A 38 7.82 20.81 6.67
CA PRO A 38 6.78 21.17 5.71
C PRO A 38 7.35 21.90 4.48
N ARG A 39 6.64 21.77 3.35
CA ARG A 39 6.94 22.57 2.15
C ARG A 39 6.81 24.07 2.47
N ILE A 40 7.67 24.88 1.86
CA ILE A 40 7.63 26.34 1.96
C ILE A 40 6.23 26.82 1.53
N GLY A 41 5.64 27.72 2.33
CA GLY A 41 4.31 28.26 2.09
C GLY A 41 3.17 27.30 2.39
N LYS A 42 3.41 26.10 2.95
CA LYS A 42 2.33 25.17 3.35
C LYS A 42 1.50 25.69 4.53
N TYR A 43 2.13 26.39 5.46
CA TYR A 43 1.50 26.97 6.64
C TYR A 43 1.84 28.46 6.74
N ASN A 44 0.85 29.29 7.11
CA ASN A 44 1.05 30.70 7.41
C ASN A 44 1.54 30.89 8.86
N GLU A 45 1.93 32.11 9.23
CA GLU A 45 2.43 32.43 10.58
C GLU A 45 1.40 32.15 11.69
N ASP A 46 0.11 32.25 11.38
CA ASP A 46 -1.01 31.92 12.28
C ASP A 46 -1.32 30.41 12.34
N GLY A 47 -0.56 29.59 11.62
CA GLY A 47 -0.74 28.13 11.52
C GLY A 47 -1.81 27.69 10.53
N SER A 48 -2.49 28.61 9.85
CA SER A 48 -3.49 28.26 8.82
C SER A 48 -2.86 27.53 7.63
N VAL A 49 -3.63 26.63 7.02
CA VAL A 49 -3.14 25.70 5.99
C VAL A 49 -3.37 26.26 4.60
N ASN A 50 -2.31 26.38 3.81
CA ASN A 50 -2.42 26.69 2.39
C ASN A 50 -2.58 25.39 1.57
N ALA A 51 -3.51 25.40 0.63
CA ALA A 51 -3.66 24.32 -0.35
C ALA A 51 -2.52 24.40 -1.37
N ILE A 52 -1.89 23.26 -1.66
CA ILE A 52 -0.91 23.14 -2.75
C ILE A 52 -1.53 22.15 -3.75
N PRO A 53 -2.16 22.66 -4.84
CA PRO A 53 -2.93 21.81 -5.74
C PRO A 53 -2.04 20.81 -6.49
N GLY A 54 -2.65 19.72 -6.94
CA GLY A 54 -2.01 18.76 -7.82
C GLY A 54 -1.72 19.38 -9.20
N HIS A 55 -0.63 18.96 -9.82
CA HIS A 55 -0.15 19.53 -11.08
C HIS A 55 -0.92 19.02 -12.31
N SER A 56 -1.48 17.81 -12.24
CA SER A 56 -2.27 17.20 -13.32
C SER A 56 -3.23 16.16 -12.76
N LEU A 57 -4.54 16.41 -12.89
CA LEU A 57 -5.56 15.45 -12.49
C LEU A 57 -5.57 14.23 -13.42
N THR A 58 -5.34 14.43 -14.72
CA THR A 58 -5.28 13.33 -15.70
C THR A 58 -4.18 12.33 -15.35
N LEU A 59 -2.98 12.79 -15.00
CA LEU A 59 -1.89 11.91 -14.58
C LEU A 59 -2.18 11.22 -13.26
N ALA A 60 -2.82 11.91 -12.30
CA ALA A 60 -3.24 11.29 -11.04
C ALA A 60 -4.25 10.16 -11.27
N CYS A 61 -5.27 10.38 -12.11
CA CYS A 61 -6.25 9.36 -12.47
C CYS A 61 -5.61 8.18 -13.21
N LEU A 62 -4.69 8.43 -14.14
CA LEU A 62 -3.93 7.37 -14.83
C LEU A 62 -3.09 6.55 -13.84
N GLY A 63 -2.41 7.23 -12.91
CA GLY A 63 -1.64 6.57 -11.86
C GLY A 63 -2.52 5.67 -10.97
N VAL A 64 -3.68 6.17 -10.54
CA VAL A 64 -4.65 5.38 -9.77
C VAL A 64 -5.14 4.16 -10.57
N PHE A 65 -5.44 4.32 -11.86
CA PHE A 65 -5.86 3.22 -12.69
C PHE A 65 -4.78 2.14 -12.82
N ILE A 66 -3.52 2.52 -13.04
CA ILE A 66 -2.39 1.59 -13.10
C ILE A 66 -2.21 0.87 -11.77
N LEU A 67 -2.25 1.60 -10.65
CA LEU A 67 -2.13 1.02 -9.32
C LEU A 67 -3.25 0.04 -9.03
N TRP A 68 -4.50 0.39 -9.34
CA TRP A 68 -5.65 -0.48 -9.14
C TRP A 68 -5.58 -1.74 -10.01
N PHE A 69 -5.26 -1.59 -11.31
CA PHE A 69 -5.08 -2.73 -12.21
C PHE A 69 -3.97 -3.68 -11.72
N ALA A 70 -2.82 -3.13 -11.31
CA ALA A 70 -1.73 -3.93 -10.78
C ALA A 70 -2.07 -4.57 -9.42
N TRP A 71 -3.01 -3.99 -8.67
CA TRP A 71 -3.42 -4.49 -7.36
C TRP A 71 -4.08 -5.88 -7.43
N PHE A 72 -4.75 -6.20 -8.54
CA PHE A 72 -5.26 -7.55 -8.80
C PHE A 72 -4.13 -8.58 -8.81
N GLY A 73 -3.03 -8.27 -9.50
CA GLY A 73 -1.84 -9.12 -9.49
C GLY A 73 -1.15 -9.15 -8.12
N PHE A 74 -1.07 -8.01 -7.44
CA PHE A 74 -0.44 -7.89 -6.12
C PHE A 74 -1.14 -8.75 -5.07
N ASN A 75 -2.47 -8.65 -4.97
CA ASN A 75 -3.26 -9.45 -4.03
C ASN A 75 -3.42 -10.89 -4.54
N GLY A 76 -3.93 -11.07 -5.76
CA GLY A 76 -4.30 -12.38 -6.28
C GLY A 76 -3.13 -13.35 -6.41
N CYS A 77 -1.94 -12.87 -6.78
CA CYS A 77 -0.74 -13.72 -6.86
C CYS A 77 -0.03 -13.91 -5.51
N SER A 78 -0.46 -13.25 -4.43
CA SER A 78 0.07 -13.49 -3.08
C SER A 78 -0.34 -14.87 -2.52
N THR A 79 -1.21 -15.61 -3.21
CA THR A 79 -1.45 -17.04 -2.97
C THR A 79 -0.26 -17.92 -3.31
N VAL A 80 0.71 -17.42 -4.10
CA VAL A 80 1.97 -18.06 -4.53
C VAL A 80 1.85 -19.40 -5.25
N SER A 81 0.63 -19.89 -5.50
CA SER A 81 0.34 -21.13 -6.22
C SER A 81 -1.08 -21.11 -6.79
N MET A 82 -1.27 -21.83 -7.89
CA MET A 82 -2.57 -22.08 -8.55
C MET A 82 -2.62 -23.50 -9.14
N THR A 83 -1.95 -24.45 -8.50
CA THR A 83 -1.81 -25.82 -9.02
C THR A 83 -2.72 -26.84 -8.35
N GLY A 84 -3.27 -26.51 -7.17
CA GLY A 84 -4.23 -27.35 -6.45
C GLY A 84 -5.57 -26.66 -6.25
N ASP A 85 -6.62 -27.46 -6.07
CA ASP A 85 -8.02 -26.99 -5.97
C ASP A 85 -8.19 -25.89 -4.91
N GLU A 86 -7.64 -26.06 -3.70
CA GLU A 86 -7.72 -25.06 -2.63
C GLU A 86 -7.02 -23.73 -3.00
N THR A 87 -5.84 -23.80 -3.63
CA THR A 87 -5.09 -22.61 -4.05
C THR A 87 -5.76 -21.88 -5.22
N LEU A 88 -6.44 -22.62 -6.09
CA LEU A 88 -7.26 -22.07 -7.17
C LEU A 88 -8.51 -21.37 -6.64
N GLU A 89 -9.21 -21.99 -5.70
CA GLU A 89 -10.38 -21.39 -5.06
C GLU A 89 -9.99 -20.11 -4.31
N SER A 90 -8.94 -20.16 -3.49
CA SER A 90 -8.42 -18.99 -2.76
C SER A 90 -8.05 -17.85 -3.71
N ALA A 91 -7.23 -18.12 -4.73
CA ALA A 91 -6.83 -17.11 -5.70
C ALA A 91 -8.06 -16.51 -6.41
N SER A 92 -9.00 -17.34 -6.85
CA SER A 92 -10.22 -16.90 -7.53
C SER A 92 -11.04 -15.96 -6.65
N HIS A 93 -11.23 -16.31 -5.37
CA HIS A 93 -11.92 -15.43 -4.42
C HIS A 93 -11.20 -14.09 -4.26
N ILE A 94 -9.87 -14.10 -4.10
CA ILE A 94 -9.10 -12.87 -3.92
C ILE A 94 -9.17 -11.98 -5.16
N PHE A 95 -9.05 -12.54 -6.36
CA PHE A 95 -9.19 -11.77 -7.61
C PHE A 95 -10.57 -11.15 -7.76
N MET A 96 -11.63 -11.82 -7.28
CA MET A 96 -13.00 -11.30 -7.34
C MET A 96 -13.32 -10.26 -6.26
N THR A 97 -12.63 -10.30 -5.12
CA THR A 97 -12.85 -9.38 -3.99
C THR A 97 -11.83 -8.23 -3.90
N THR A 98 -10.83 -8.20 -4.79
CA THR A 98 -9.89 -7.08 -4.94
C THR A 98 -10.51 -5.97 -5.77
#